data_AF-A0A3A3CWJ0-F1
#
_entry.id   AF-A0A3A3CWJ0-F1
#
_cell.length_a   1.000
_cell.length_b   1.000
_cell.length_c   1.000
_cell.angle_alpha   90.00
_cell.angle_beta   90.00
_cell.angle_gamma   90.00
#
_symmetry.space_group_name_H-M   'P 1'
#
loop_
_entity.id
_entity.type
_entity.pdbx_description
1 polymer ?
#
loop_
_entity_poly.entity_id
_entity_poly.type
_entity_poly.pdbx_seq_one_letter_code
_entity_poly.pdbx_strand_id
1 'polypeptide(L)'
;MLELTQIGEQLIFIGIAFFLVGLIQGALIPAVKNSRMALSGHLTAVQCGMALAIFGVIWSLVVLPLFVDIFVAYGCVVGFILIWLGITIASVTGASKALPIAGAGFSAKVTTEFTVKIMVRTGSLLSLIACTTLVFGLLPTLG
;
A
#
# COMPACT_ATOMS: atom_id res chain seq x y z
N MET A 1 4.37 -18.24 23.24
CA MET A 1 4.29 -16.81 22.88
C MET A 1 4.72 -16.71 21.42
N LEU A 2 4.06 -15.87 20.61
CA LEU A 2 4.57 -15.51 19.28
C LEU A 2 5.88 -14.75 19.49
N GLU A 3 7.02 -15.31 19.05
CA GLU A 3 8.26 -14.54 19.02
C GLU A 3 8.23 -13.61 17.80
N LEU A 4 8.13 -12.31 18.07
CA LEU A 4 8.12 -11.27 17.05
C LEU A 4 9.55 -10.80 16.79
N THR A 5 9.90 -10.67 15.51
CA THR A 5 11.15 -10.01 15.12
C THR A 5 10.97 -8.50 15.24
N GLN A 6 12.07 -7.75 15.37
CA GLN A 6 12.02 -6.29 15.39
C GLN A 6 11.34 -5.69 14.14
N ILE A 7 11.61 -6.25 12.95
CA ILE A 7 10.93 -5.85 11.71
C ILE A 7 9.44 -6.20 11.78
N GLY A 8 9.11 -7.38 12.31
CA GLY A 8 7.73 -7.82 12.47
C GLY A 8 6.89 -6.87 13.33
N GLU A 9 7.42 -6.43 14.48
CA GLU A 9 6.77 -5.44 15.35
C GLU A 9 6.52 -4.10 14.64
N GLN A 10 7.50 -3.63 13.86
CA GLN A 10 7.38 -2.39 13.10
C GLN A 10 6.31 -2.51 12.00
N LEU A 11 6.28 -3.63 11.26
CA LEU A 11 5.29 -3.89 10.24
C LEU A 11 3.88 -3.99 10.82
N ILE A 12 3.72 -4.61 12.00
CA ILE A 12 2.44 -4.64 12.73
C ILE A 12 1.99 -3.22 13.05
N PHE A 13 2.85 -2.42 13.69
CA PHE A 13 2.50 -1.06 14.06
C PHE A 13 2.12 -0.21 12.84
N ILE A 14 2.96 -0.23 11.79
CA ILE A 14 2.71 0.52 10.55
C ILE A 14 1.42 0.04 9.89
N GLY A 15 1.18 -1.27 9.83
CA GLY A 15 -0.03 -1.85 9.25
C GLY A 15 -1.30 -1.43 9.97
N ILE A 16 -1.32 -1.49 11.31
CA ILE A 16 -2.46 -1.05 12.12
C ILE A 16 -2.67 0.46 12.04
N ALA A 17 -1.61 1.26 12.07
CA ALA A 17 -1.71 2.71 11.88
C ALA A 17 -2.27 3.05 10.49
N PHE A 18 -1.83 2.32 9.46
CA PHE A 18 -2.29 2.55 8.10
C PHE A 18 -3.74 2.09 7.88
N PHE A 19 -4.15 0.99 8.52
CA PHE A 19 -5.55 0.58 8.59
C PHE A 19 -6.43 1.67 9.22
N LEU A 20 -5.99 2.28 10.33
CA LEU A 20 -6.69 3.40 10.96
C LEU A 20 -6.81 4.62 10.02
N VAL A 21 -5.75 4.96 9.29
CA VAL A 21 -5.79 6.01 8.25
C VAL A 21 -6.84 5.67 7.19
N GLY A 22 -6.94 4.40 6.79
CA GLY A 22 -7.99 3.91 5.91
C GLY A 22 -9.40 4.15 6.46
N LEU A 23 -9.65 3.87 7.75
CA LEU A 23 -10.95 4.14 8.39
C LEU A 23 -11.30 5.63 8.37
N ILE A 24 -10.32 6.49 8.71
CA ILE A 24 -10.49 7.94 8.68
C ILE A 24 -10.83 8.41 7.27
N GLN A 25 -10.12 7.92 6.24
CA GLN A 25 -10.46 8.23 4.85
C GLN A 25 -11.85 7.74 4.46
N GLY A 26 -12.29 6.58 4.95
CA GLY A 26 -13.63 6.06 4.74
C GLY A 26 -14.71 7.05 5.17
N ALA A 27 -14.55 7.67 6.34
CA ALA A 27 -15.44 8.70 6.83
C ALA A 27 -15.44 9.99 5.97
N LEU A 28 -14.33 10.26 5.26
CA LEU A 28 -14.14 11.45 4.43
C LEU A 28 -14.51 11.25 2.95
N ILE A 29 -14.97 10.05 2.53
CA ILE A 29 -15.36 9.76 1.14
C ILE A 29 -16.36 10.78 0.55
N PRO A 30 -17.41 11.23 1.27
CA PRO A 30 -18.37 12.20 0.73
C PRO A 30 -17.79 13.60 0.51
N ALA A 31 -16.65 13.92 1.13
CA ALA A 31 -16.08 15.27 1.13
C ALA A 31 -15.12 15.55 -0.04
N VAL A 32 -14.81 14.54 -0.86
CA VAL A 32 -13.85 14.67 -1.97
C VAL A 32 -14.53 14.82 -3.33
N LYS A 33 -13.78 15.31 -4.31
CA LYS A 33 -14.27 15.54 -5.68
C LYS A 33 -14.70 14.25 -6.38
N ASN A 34 -13.93 13.17 -6.24
CA ASN A 34 -14.24 11.86 -6.82
C ASN A 34 -14.38 10.81 -5.71
N SER A 35 -15.61 10.61 -5.22
CA SER A 35 -15.91 9.63 -4.17
C SER A 35 -15.60 8.19 -4.56
N ARG A 36 -15.67 7.82 -5.86
CA ARG A 36 -15.28 6.47 -6.30
C ARG A 36 -13.77 6.24 -6.12
N MET A 37 -12.97 7.25 -6.44
CA MET A 37 -11.53 7.21 -6.22
C MET A 37 -11.18 7.21 -4.73
N ALA A 38 -11.90 7.97 -3.90
CA ALA A 38 -11.72 7.91 -2.44
C ALA A 38 -12.11 6.56 -1.86
N LEU A 39 -13.17 5.91 -2.36
CA LEU A 39 -13.50 4.53 -1.98
C LEU A 39 -12.38 3.56 -2.35
N SER A 40 -11.78 3.69 -3.54
CA SER A 40 -10.60 2.91 -3.92
C SER A 40 -9.43 3.15 -2.95
N GLY A 41 -9.16 4.40 -2.57
CA GLY A 41 -8.10 4.74 -1.62
C GLY A 41 -8.35 4.18 -0.22
N HIS A 42 -9.58 4.27 0.28
CA HIS A 42 -10.00 3.64 1.54
C HIS A 42 -9.73 2.14 1.54
N LEU A 43 -10.18 1.42 0.49
CA LEU A 43 -9.94 -0.02 0.38
C LEU A 43 -8.44 -0.34 0.29
N THR A 44 -7.67 0.44 -0.47
CA THR A 44 -6.21 0.28 -0.54
C THR A 44 -5.58 0.40 0.85
N ALA A 45 -5.87 1.44 1.62
CA ALA A 45 -5.31 1.61 2.95
C ALA A 45 -5.69 0.48 3.90
N VAL A 46 -6.96 0.08 3.91
CA VAL A 46 -7.45 -1.01 4.77
C VAL A 46 -6.80 -2.35 4.38
N GLN A 47 -6.79 -2.70 3.10
CA GLN A 47 -6.22 -3.97 2.62
C GLN A 47 -4.71 -4.03 2.79
N CYS A 48 -3.99 -2.98 2.41
CA CYS A 48 -2.56 -2.91 2.59
C CYS A 48 -2.16 -2.85 4.07
N GLY A 49 -2.93 -2.15 4.90
CA GLY A 49 -2.73 -2.12 6.36
C GLY A 49 -2.87 -3.51 6.98
N MET A 50 -3.92 -4.25 6.62
CA MET A 50 -4.09 -5.66 7.03
C MET A 50 -2.94 -6.54 6.54
N ALA A 51 -2.54 -6.39 5.27
CA ALA A 51 -1.43 -7.15 4.70
C ALA A 51 -0.12 -6.91 5.46
N LEU A 52 0.22 -5.66 5.77
CA LEU A 52 1.41 -5.32 6.57
C LEU A 52 1.34 -5.90 7.98
N ALA A 53 0.17 -5.84 8.62
CA ALA A 53 0.00 -6.43 9.95
C ALA A 53 0.21 -7.95 9.91
N ILE A 54 -0.34 -8.63 8.90
CA ILE A 54 -0.14 -10.06 8.69
C ILE A 54 1.34 -10.37 8.39
N PHE A 55 1.98 -9.60 7.52
CA PHE A 55 3.40 -9.75 7.19
C PHE A 55 4.25 -9.66 8.46
N GLY A 56 3.97 -8.69 9.33
CA GLY A 56 4.69 -8.56 10.59
C GLY A 56 4.50 -9.74 11.53
N VAL A 57 3.29 -10.33 11.59
CA VAL A 57 3.02 -11.55 12.38
C VAL A 57 3.78 -12.76 11.85
N ILE A 58 3.86 -12.93 10.52
CA ILE A 58 4.54 -14.08 9.90
C ILE A 58 6.04 -13.85 9.71
N TRP A 59 6.59 -12.69 10.08
CA TRP A 59 7.94 -12.30 9.67
C TRP A 59 9.03 -13.24 10.21
N SER A 60 8.82 -13.89 11.36
CA SER A 60 9.74 -14.90 11.90
C SER A 60 9.88 -16.15 11.00
N LEU A 61 8.97 -16.34 10.06
CA LEU A 61 9.00 -17.43 9.07
C LEU A 61 9.73 -17.04 7.78
N VAL A 62 10.05 -15.74 7.60
CA VAL A 62 10.68 -15.23 6.38
C VAL A 62 12.19 -15.49 6.44
N VAL A 63 12.70 -16.18 5.44
CA VAL A 63 14.14 -16.49 5.31
C VAL A 63 14.69 -15.79 4.07
N LEU A 64 15.35 -14.66 4.29
CA LEU A 64 15.99 -13.85 3.25
C LEU A 64 17.36 -13.35 3.71
N PRO A 65 18.30 -13.05 2.79
CA PRO A 65 19.52 -12.32 3.13
C PRO A 65 19.17 -10.95 3.73
N LEU A 66 19.93 -10.50 4.74
CA LEU A 66 19.64 -9.28 5.53
C LEU A 66 19.20 -8.06 4.69
N PHE A 67 19.94 -7.73 3.62
CA PHE A 67 19.60 -6.58 2.78
C PHE A 67 18.30 -6.75 1.99
N VAL A 68 18.01 -7.98 1.56
CA VAL A 68 16.78 -8.33 0.85
C VAL A 68 15.60 -8.34 1.81
N ASP A 69 15.79 -8.85 3.03
CA ASP A 69 14.78 -8.86 4.09
C ASP A 69 14.29 -7.44 4.41
N ILE A 70 15.24 -6.52 4.67
CA ILE A 70 14.95 -5.09 4.89
C ILE A 70 14.27 -4.49 3.66
N PHE A 71 14.80 -4.73 2.46
CA PHE A 71 14.20 -4.20 1.23
C PHE A 71 12.75 -4.67 1.04
N VAL A 72 12.44 -5.94 1.32
CA VAL A 72 11.10 -6.49 1.18
C VAL A 72 10.15 -5.88 2.21
N ALA A 73 10.55 -5.81 3.48
CA ALA A 73 9.74 -5.23 4.55
C ALA A 73 9.33 -3.80 4.23
N TYR A 74 10.31 -2.93 4.02
CA TYR A 74 10.08 -1.51 3.81
C TYR A 74 9.65 -1.19 2.38
N GLY A 75 9.98 -2.04 1.41
CA GLY A 75 9.47 -1.97 0.04
C GLY A 75 7.96 -2.16 -0.01
N CYS A 76 7.41 -3.12 0.74
CA CYS A 76 5.97 -3.28 0.91
C CYS A 76 5.33 -2.02 1.54
N VAL A 77 5.91 -1.50 2.63
CA VAL A 77 5.42 -0.29 3.30
C VAL A 77 5.38 0.91 2.35
N VAL A 78 6.51 1.23 1.72
CA VAL A 78 6.64 2.39 0.83
C VAL A 78 5.77 2.21 -0.42
N GLY A 79 5.74 1.01 -0.98
CA GLY A 79 4.93 0.68 -2.15
C GLY A 79 3.43 0.92 -1.90
N PHE A 80 2.91 0.38 -0.79
CA PHE A 80 1.51 0.53 -0.43
C PHE A 80 1.14 1.98 -0.10
N ILE A 81 1.98 2.70 0.65
CA ILE A 81 1.76 4.11 0.97
C ILE A 81 1.78 4.96 -0.29
N LEU A 82 2.69 4.73 -1.24
CA LEU A 82 2.75 5.49 -2.50
C LEU A 82 1.51 5.29 -3.36
N ILE A 83 1.02 4.05 -3.48
CA ILE A 83 -0.22 3.76 -4.21
C ILE A 83 -1.38 4.52 -3.56
N TRP A 84 -1.54 4.36 -2.24
CA TRP A 84 -2.60 5.00 -1.47
C TRP A 84 -2.57 6.53 -1.56
N LEU A 85 -1.39 7.14 -1.42
CA LEU A 85 -1.22 8.58 -1.56
C LEU A 85 -1.61 9.03 -2.98
N GLY A 86 -1.18 8.30 -4.01
CA GLY A 86 -1.55 8.60 -5.39
C GLY A 86 -3.06 8.57 -5.62
N ILE A 87 -3.74 7.53 -5.13
CA ILE A 87 -5.20 7.40 -5.21
C ILE A 87 -5.91 8.52 -4.41
N THR A 88 -5.38 8.87 -3.23
CA THR A 88 -5.96 9.91 -2.37
C THR A 88 -5.80 11.30 -3.00
N ILE A 89 -4.65 11.62 -3.58
CA ILE A 89 -4.46 12.86 -4.35
C ILE A 89 -5.40 12.86 -5.56
N ALA A 90 -5.57 11.73 -6.24
CA ALA A 90 -6.47 11.60 -7.37
C ALA A 90 -7.93 11.85 -6.98
N SER A 91 -8.36 11.40 -5.80
CA SER A 91 -9.73 11.59 -5.31
C SER A 91 -10.05 13.05 -5.01
N VAL A 92 -9.09 13.80 -4.44
CA VAL A 92 -9.24 15.21 -4.12
C VAL A 92 -9.17 16.09 -5.37
N THR A 93 -8.27 15.78 -6.30
CA THR A 93 -8.01 16.64 -7.48
C THR A 93 -8.86 16.27 -8.70
N GLY A 94 -9.35 15.04 -8.77
CA GLY A 94 -10.02 14.46 -9.93
C GLY A 94 -9.06 13.91 -10.99
N ALA A 95 -7.80 13.64 -10.66
CA ALA A 95 -6.89 12.96 -11.57
C ALA A 95 -7.43 11.56 -11.91
N SER A 96 -7.33 11.15 -13.17
CA SER A 96 -8.00 9.93 -13.64
C SER A 96 -7.13 9.02 -14.51
N LYS A 97 -6.03 9.52 -15.10
CA LYS A 97 -5.27 8.78 -16.12
C LYS A 97 -4.52 7.56 -15.58
N ALA A 98 -4.18 7.56 -14.30
CA ALA A 98 -3.53 6.42 -13.66
C ALA A 98 -4.52 5.27 -13.37
N LEU A 99 -5.79 5.60 -13.12
CA LEU A 99 -6.82 4.71 -12.59
C LEU A 99 -8.15 4.97 -13.34
N PRO A 100 -8.22 4.61 -14.64
CA PRO A 100 -9.28 5.09 -15.54
C PRO A 100 -10.69 4.64 -15.16
N ILE A 101 -10.83 3.47 -14.53
CA ILE A 101 -12.14 2.95 -14.08
C ILE A 101 -12.71 3.84 -12.97
N ALA A 102 -11.97 4.03 -11.87
CA ALA A 102 -12.41 4.89 -10.76
C ALA A 102 -12.46 6.38 -11.16
N GLY A 103 -11.58 6.79 -12.08
CA GLY A 103 -11.44 8.16 -12.59
C GLY A 103 -12.43 8.57 -13.69
N ALA A 104 -13.31 7.68 -14.16
CA ALA A 104 -14.17 7.96 -15.31
C ALA A 104 -15.01 9.24 -15.15
N GLY A 105 -14.98 10.15 -16.13
CA GLY A 105 -15.69 11.43 -16.04
C GLY A 105 -14.97 12.51 -15.21
N PHE A 106 -13.77 12.23 -14.71
CA PHE A 106 -12.90 13.21 -14.05
C PHE A 106 -11.63 13.48 -14.87
N SER A 107 -11.03 14.64 -14.62
CA SER A 107 -9.75 15.04 -15.17
C SER A 107 -9.09 16.07 -14.26
N ALA A 108 -7.76 16.07 -14.22
CA ALA A 108 -6.97 17.08 -13.55
C ALA A 108 -5.94 17.74 -14.49
N LYS A 109 -5.23 18.74 -13.97
CA LYS A 109 -4.12 19.39 -14.68
C LYS A 109 -3.03 18.35 -15.00
N VAL A 110 -2.29 18.58 -16.09
CA VAL A 110 -1.25 17.66 -16.59
C VAL A 110 -0.22 17.29 -15.53
N THR A 111 0.20 18.27 -14.72
CA THR A 111 1.17 18.04 -13.63
C THR A 111 0.62 17.08 -12.58
N THR A 112 -0.62 17.26 -12.14
CA THR A 112 -1.28 16.38 -11.17
C THR A 112 -1.48 14.96 -11.72
N GLU A 113 -1.93 14.84 -12.96
CA GLU A 113 -2.06 13.54 -13.63
C GLU A 113 -0.72 12.81 -13.70
N PHE A 114 0.35 13.54 -14.03
CA PHE A 114 1.70 12.98 -14.10
C PHE A 114 2.21 12.54 -12.73
N THR A 115 2.06 13.38 -11.70
CA THR A 115 2.45 13.06 -10.32
C THR A 115 1.74 11.81 -9.82
N VAL A 116 0.41 11.76 -9.92
CA VAL A 116 -0.38 10.58 -9.51
C VAL A 116 0.05 9.33 -10.27
N LYS A 117 0.27 9.45 -11.58
CA LYS A 117 0.72 8.33 -12.42
C LYS A 117 2.08 7.79 -12.01
N ILE A 118 3.03 8.64 -11.65
CA ILE A 118 4.33 8.21 -11.13
C ILE A 118 4.15 7.50 -9.79
N MET A 119 3.44 8.13 -8.84
CA MET A 119 3.26 7.57 -7.50
C MET A 119 2.62 6.19 -7.54
N VAL A 120 1.51 6.05 -8.27
CA VAL A 120 0.81 4.77 -8.40
C VAL A 120 1.69 3.74 -9.09
N ARG A 121 2.34 4.07 -10.21
CA ARG A 121 3.17 3.10 -10.95
C ARG A 121 4.39 2.65 -10.16
N THR A 122 5.12 3.58 -9.55
CA THR A 122 6.29 3.25 -8.73
C THR A 122 5.87 2.43 -7.53
N GLY A 123 4.79 2.82 -6.84
CA GLY A 123 4.26 2.08 -5.72
C GLY A 123 3.81 0.67 -6.11
N SER A 124 3.12 0.51 -7.24
CA SER A 124 2.69 -0.80 -7.76
C SER A 124 3.87 -1.69 -8.14
N LEU A 125 4.88 -1.15 -8.82
CA LEU A 125 6.06 -1.93 -9.22
C LEU A 125 6.86 -2.39 -8.00
N LEU A 126 7.08 -1.47 -7.04
CA LEU A 126 7.79 -1.79 -5.80
C LEU A 126 7.02 -2.84 -4.97
N SER A 127 5.70 -2.68 -4.83
CA SER A 127 4.85 -3.63 -4.13
C SER A 127 4.89 -5.01 -4.79
N LEU A 128 4.84 -5.07 -6.13
CA LEU A 128 4.89 -6.31 -6.88
C LEU A 128 6.22 -7.04 -6.67
N ILE A 129 7.34 -6.33 -6.78
CA ILE A 129 8.68 -6.90 -6.57
C ILE A 129 8.80 -7.39 -5.12
N ALA A 130 8.50 -6.55 -4.14
CA ALA A 130 8.62 -6.90 -2.73
C ALA A 130 7.73 -8.09 -2.34
N CYS A 131 6.45 -8.10 -2.73
CA CYS A 131 5.55 -9.21 -2.42
C CYS A 131 5.97 -10.50 -3.14
N THR A 132 6.48 -10.41 -4.36
CA THR A 132 7.02 -11.57 -5.08
C THR A 132 8.22 -12.16 -4.34
N THR A 133 9.15 -11.30 -3.90
CA THR A 133 10.30 -11.74 -3.09
C THR A 133 9.88 -12.29 -1.73
N LEU A 134 8.84 -11.74 -1.10
CA LEU A 134 8.28 -12.28 0.14
C LEU A 134 7.78 -13.71 -0.02
N VAL A 135 7.11 -14.02 -1.14
CA VAL A 135 6.70 -15.40 -1.46
C VAL A 135 7.91 -16.33 -1.52
N PHE A 136 9.00 -15.91 -2.16
CA PHE A 136 10.25 -16.69 -2.18
C PHE A 136 10.88 -16.85 -0.79
N GLY A 137 10.84 -15.79 0.04
CA GLY A 137 11.32 -15.82 1.41
C GLY A 137 10.54 -16.77 2.33
N LEU A 138 9.30 -17.11 1.96
CA LEU A 138 8.44 -18.05 2.68
C LEU A 138 8.55 -19.49 2.15
N LEU A 139 9.24 -19.75 1.04
CA LEU A 139 9.38 -21.11 0.48
C LEU A 139 9.87 -22.17 1.48
N PRO A 140 10.82 -21.88 2.40
CA PRO A 140 11.28 -22.87 3.38
C PRO A 140 10.19 -23.33 4.37
N THR A 141 9.03 -22.67 4.40
CA THR A 141 7.90 -23.12 5.23
C THR A 141 7.13 -24.29 4.59
N LEU A 142 7.36 -24.57 3.31
CA LEU A 142 6.63 -25.60 2.55
C LEU A 142 7.27 -27.00 2.64
N GLY A 143 8.47 -27.15 3.22
CA GLY A 143 9.20 -28.42 3.36
C GLY A 143 10.68 -28.26 3.02
#